data_AF-A0A9D2MBL0-F1
#
_entry.id   AF-A0A9D2MBL0-F1
#
_cell.length_a   1.000
_cell.length_b   1.000
_cell.length_c   1.000
_cell.angle_alpha   90.00
_cell.angle_beta   90.00
_cell.angle_gamma   90.00
#
_symmetry.space_group_name_H-M   'P 1'
#
loop_
_entity.id
_entity.type
_entity.pdbx_description
1 polymer ?
#
loop_
_entity_poly.entity_id
_entity_poly.type
_entity_poly.pdbx_seq_one_letter_code
_entity_poly.pdbx_strand_id
1 'polypeptide(L)'
;MDHEEYQFRTAAIGGFSKQDVLDYIARANQEHQTRVERLEKELSQTGEERDKFRSRVEEAEGRNVELSAQVQKLTGELEELRTELESLRTAREEAEARRAEQESAAAALAEERDGLRRDLEKAQRAAAAYERIKDRTAGIELEAHCRAQAVEDAAQIQVDKAKQEVEQWAVKVQADYDQMRTDIAATISHASGELERVRRSMAQILTQFDQRDGDLKALLQRCEEAMGPRMPDPLPLEEK
;
A
#
# COMPACT_ATOMS: atom_id res chain seq x y z
N MET A 1 -160.58 9.05 38.83
CA MET A 1 -159.53 9.03 39.86
C MET A 1 -158.26 9.69 39.34
N ASP A 2 -157.98 10.98 39.54
CA ASP A 2 -158.84 12.16 39.35
C ASP A 2 -157.93 13.37 39.01
N HIS A 3 -158.52 14.54 38.79
CA HIS A 3 -157.83 15.72 38.28
C HIS A 3 -156.76 16.27 39.24
N GLU A 4 -155.56 16.56 38.72
CA GLU A 4 -154.89 17.84 39.01
C GLU A 4 -154.39 18.46 37.70
N GLU A 5 -155.15 19.42 37.20
CA GLU A 5 -154.88 20.18 36.00
C GLU A 5 -153.93 21.34 36.31
N TYR A 6 -152.61 21.08 36.35
CA TYR A 6 -151.61 22.11 36.63
C TYR A 6 -151.59 23.23 35.57
N GLN A 7 -152.25 24.32 35.93
CA GLN A 7 -152.67 25.42 35.07
C GLN A 7 -151.60 26.52 35.00
N PHE A 8 -151.05 26.79 33.81
CA PHE A 8 -150.03 27.84 33.57
C PHE A 8 -150.35 28.73 32.36
N ARG A 9 -151.46 29.46 32.43
CA ARG A 9 -151.91 30.63 31.63
C ARG A 9 -152.98 31.37 32.48
N THR A 10 -153.18 32.69 32.53
CA THR A 10 -152.61 33.92 31.92
C THR A 10 -153.22 35.14 32.69
N ALA A 11 -152.79 36.41 32.64
CA ALA A 11 -151.68 37.15 32.01
C ALA A 11 -151.51 38.53 32.70
N ALA A 12 -150.33 39.16 32.64
CA ALA A 12 -150.13 40.61 32.85
C ALA A 12 -148.75 41.08 32.36
N ILE A 13 -147.69 40.37 32.77
CA ILE A 13 -146.29 40.54 32.36
C ILE A 13 -145.78 39.14 32.00
N GLY A 14 -145.05 39.00 30.89
CA GLY A 14 -144.76 37.74 30.18
C GLY A 14 -144.59 36.47 31.03
N GLY A 15 -145.62 35.62 31.04
CA GLY A 15 -145.62 34.28 31.65
C GLY A 15 -145.57 33.17 30.61
N PHE A 16 -144.85 32.08 30.91
CA PHE A 16 -144.56 30.99 29.99
C PHE A 16 -145.66 29.92 29.93
N SER A 17 -145.73 29.19 28.81
CA SER A 17 -146.72 28.16 28.53
C SER A 17 -146.13 26.75 28.67
N LYS A 18 -146.90 25.82 29.25
CA LYS A 18 -146.43 24.47 29.62
C LYS A 18 -145.90 23.64 28.44
N GLN A 19 -146.55 23.71 27.27
CA GLN A 19 -146.09 22.98 26.09
C GLN A 19 -144.74 23.54 25.60
N ASP A 20 -144.65 24.86 25.49
CA ASP A 20 -143.47 25.61 25.08
C ASP A 20 -142.26 25.32 25.99
N VAL A 21 -142.49 25.14 27.30
CA VAL A 21 -141.47 24.74 28.28
C VAL A 21 -141.03 23.28 28.08
N LEU A 22 -141.94 22.35 27.79
CA LEU A 22 -141.59 20.96 27.49
C LEU A 22 -140.86 20.84 26.16
N ASP A 23 -141.29 21.56 25.13
CA ASP A 23 -140.65 21.64 23.82
C ASP A 23 -139.27 22.30 23.92
N TYR A 24 -139.11 23.30 24.79
CA TYR A 24 -137.81 23.90 25.12
C TYR A 24 -136.90 22.93 25.86
N ILE A 25 -137.38 22.18 26.86
CA ILE A 25 -136.59 21.16 27.57
C ILE A 25 -136.18 20.03 26.61
N ALA A 26 -137.09 19.58 25.74
CA ALA A 26 -136.80 18.57 24.72
C ALA A 26 -135.73 19.07 23.73
N ARG A 27 -135.87 20.30 23.22
CA ARG A 27 -134.89 20.94 22.33
C ARG A 27 -133.54 21.15 23.03
N ALA A 28 -133.53 21.69 24.24
CA ALA A 28 -132.31 21.94 25.00
C ALA A 28 -131.58 20.63 25.35
N ASN A 29 -132.31 19.56 25.69
CA ASN A 29 -131.72 18.23 25.85
C ASN A 29 -131.17 17.68 24.53
N GLN A 30 -131.84 17.89 23.39
CA GLN A 30 -131.35 17.46 22.08
C GLN A 30 -130.11 18.27 21.64
N GLU A 31 -130.07 19.57 21.90
CA GLU A 31 -128.92 20.46 21.67
C GLU A 31 -127.75 20.11 22.62
N HIS A 32 -128.03 19.72 23.87
CA HIS A 32 -127.01 19.24 24.80
C HIS A 32 -126.48 17.86 24.40
N GLN A 33 -127.35 16.94 23.97
CA GLN A 33 -127.01 15.59 23.53
C GLN A 33 -126.10 15.65 22.29
N THR A 34 -126.51 16.39 21.26
CA THR A 34 -125.69 16.61 20.06
C THR A 34 -124.40 17.38 20.35
N ARG A 35 -124.39 18.28 21.34
CA ARG A 35 -123.15 18.93 21.80
C ARG A 35 -122.20 17.98 22.52
N VAL A 36 -122.72 17.04 23.32
CA VAL A 36 -121.91 15.99 23.98
C VAL A 36 -121.32 15.05 22.93
N GLU A 37 -122.15 14.51 22.03
CA GLU A 37 -121.71 13.63 20.94
C GLU A 37 -120.63 14.29 20.05
N ARG A 38 -120.78 15.60 19.79
CA ARG A 38 -119.77 16.39 19.05
C ARG A 38 -118.48 16.55 19.85
N LEU A 39 -118.55 16.85 21.15
CA LEU A 39 -117.39 16.98 22.03
C LEU A 39 -116.67 15.64 22.25
N GLU A 40 -117.40 14.53 22.38
CA GLU A 40 -116.84 13.18 22.46
C GLU A 40 -116.11 12.80 21.17
N LYS A 41 -116.67 13.16 20.01
CA LYS A 41 -116.00 12.99 18.71
C LYS A 41 -114.75 13.86 18.57
N GLU A 42 -114.83 15.14 18.95
CA GLU A 42 -113.68 16.06 19.00
C GLU A 42 -112.58 15.50 19.93
N LEU A 43 -112.95 14.99 21.11
CA LEU A 43 -112.04 14.37 22.08
C LEU A 43 -111.39 13.10 21.52
N SER A 44 -112.16 12.22 20.86
CA SER A 44 -111.65 10.99 20.24
C SER A 44 -110.66 11.31 19.11
N GLN A 45 -110.99 12.26 18.23
CA GLN A 45 -110.11 12.71 17.14
C GLN A 45 -108.82 13.33 17.69
N THR A 46 -108.92 14.20 18.70
CA THR A 46 -107.76 14.79 19.38
C THR A 46 -106.89 13.74 20.06
N GLY A 47 -107.50 12.69 20.63
CA GLY A 47 -106.79 11.55 21.23
C GLY A 47 -106.01 10.73 20.20
N GLU A 48 -106.65 10.38 19.08
CA GLU A 48 -105.99 9.71 17.96
C GLU A 48 -104.82 10.52 17.39
N GLU A 49 -105.00 11.83 17.19
CA GLU A 49 -103.95 12.71 16.69
C GLU A 49 -102.78 12.81 17.66
N ARG A 50 -103.05 13.04 18.95
CA ARG A 50 -102.04 13.02 20.03
C ARG A 50 -101.23 11.73 20.01
N ASP A 51 -101.88 10.59 19.83
CA ASP A 51 -101.20 9.28 19.90
C ASP A 51 -100.42 8.95 18.62
N LYS A 52 -100.90 9.41 17.45
CA LYS A 52 -100.12 9.44 16.19
C LYS A 52 -98.90 10.36 16.31
N PHE A 53 -99.01 11.52 16.95
CA PHE A 53 -97.87 12.41 17.22
C PHE A 53 -96.89 11.79 18.22
N ARG A 54 -97.38 11.15 19.29
CA ARG A 54 -96.55 10.47 20.28
C ARG A 54 -95.69 9.37 19.66
N SER A 55 -96.28 8.47 18.88
CA SER A 55 -95.54 7.43 18.15
C SER A 55 -94.48 8.01 17.21
N ARG A 56 -94.77 9.13 16.53
CA ARG A 56 -93.78 9.83 15.68
C ARG A 56 -92.65 10.50 16.48
N VAL A 57 -92.89 10.91 17.72
CA VAL A 57 -91.85 11.43 18.63
C VAL A 57 -90.98 10.27 19.10
N GLU A 58 -91.58 9.17 19.59
CA GLU A 58 -90.87 7.96 20.03
C GLU A 58 -89.97 7.38 18.92
N GLU A 59 -90.46 7.32 17.66
CA GLU A 59 -89.64 6.94 16.50
C GLU A 59 -88.50 7.92 16.18
N ALA A 60 -88.69 9.22 16.43
CA ALA A 60 -87.69 10.24 16.14
C ALA A 60 -86.61 10.29 17.22
N GLU A 61 -86.99 10.09 18.49
CA GLU A 61 -86.09 9.95 19.63
C GLU A 61 -85.24 8.68 19.49
N GLY A 62 -85.85 7.54 19.14
CA GLY A 62 -85.12 6.30 18.86
C GLY A 62 -84.07 6.46 17.75
N ARG A 63 -84.45 7.12 16.64
CA ARG A 63 -83.51 7.46 15.55
C ARG A 63 -82.42 8.45 15.99
N ASN A 64 -82.71 9.37 16.90
CA ASN A 64 -81.73 10.31 17.43
C ASN A 64 -80.69 9.59 18.31
N VAL A 65 -81.14 8.67 19.17
CA VAL A 65 -80.26 7.81 20.00
C VAL A 65 -79.35 6.94 19.11
N GLU A 66 -79.90 6.31 18.06
CA GLU A 66 -79.12 5.49 17.14
C GLU A 66 -78.06 6.32 16.39
N LEU A 67 -78.44 7.47 15.83
CA LEU A 67 -77.50 8.38 15.17
C LEU A 67 -76.44 8.93 16.14
N SER A 68 -76.81 9.22 17.39
CA SER A 68 -75.87 9.65 18.44
C SER A 68 -74.82 8.56 18.73
N ALA A 69 -75.25 7.30 18.86
CA ALA A 69 -74.35 6.16 19.04
C ALA A 69 -73.42 5.94 17.83
N GLN A 70 -73.94 6.08 16.60
CA GLN A 70 -73.12 6.01 15.38
C GLN A 70 -72.08 7.14 15.32
N VAL A 71 -72.47 8.38 15.65
CA VAL A 71 -71.54 9.52 15.73
C VAL A 71 -70.47 9.31 16.79
N GLN A 72 -70.82 8.80 17.97
CA GLN A 72 -69.83 8.47 19.02
C GLN A 72 -68.83 7.41 18.55
N LYS A 73 -69.30 6.32 17.91
CA LYS A 73 -68.45 5.27 17.36
C LYS A 73 -67.49 5.79 16.29
N LEU A 74 -68.01 6.51 15.29
CA LEU A 74 -67.20 7.11 14.22
C LEU A 74 -66.21 8.17 14.75
N THR A 75 -66.57 8.89 15.82
CA THR A 75 -65.64 9.82 16.47
C THR A 75 -64.47 9.07 17.13
N GLY A 76 -64.75 7.96 17.83
CA GLY A 76 -63.71 7.10 18.40
C GLY A 76 -62.75 6.55 17.33
N GLU A 77 -63.29 5.95 16.28
CA GLU A 77 -62.52 5.42 15.14
C GLU A 77 -61.65 6.50 14.46
N LEU A 78 -62.14 7.74 14.38
CA LEU A 78 -61.38 8.87 13.84
C LEU A 78 -60.24 9.34 14.75
N GLU A 79 -60.40 9.34 16.07
CA GLU A 79 -59.28 9.67 16.97
C GLU A 79 -58.25 8.54 17.06
N GLU A 80 -58.69 7.26 17.05
CA GLU A 80 -57.80 6.09 16.96
C GLU A 80 -56.92 6.18 15.70
N LEU A 81 -57.53 6.35 14.51
CA LEU A 81 -56.81 6.51 13.24
C LEU A 81 -55.87 7.73 13.23
N ARG A 82 -56.20 8.83 13.92
CA ARG A 82 -55.30 9.99 14.05
C ARG A 82 -54.07 9.64 14.90
N THR A 83 -54.25 8.94 16.02
CA THR A 83 -53.11 8.53 16.87
C THR A 83 -52.21 7.53 16.16
N GLU A 84 -52.77 6.58 15.40
CA GLU A 84 -51.99 5.66 14.57
C GLU A 84 -51.20 6.41 13.50
N LEU A 85 -51.85 7.31 12.75
CA LEU A 85 -51.22 8.08 11.67
C LEU A 85 -50.07 8.96 12.19
N GLU A 86 -50.20 9.57 13.38
CA GLU A 86 -49.12 10.35 14.00
C GLU A 86 -47.96 9.47 14.51
N SER A 87 -48.27 8.26 15.01
CA SER A 87 -47.24 7.27 15.35
C SER A 87 -46.46 6.77 14.11
N LEU A 88 -47.15 6.64 12.98
CA LEU A 88 -46.52 6.26 11.70
C LEU A 88 -45.70 7.40 11.08
N ARG A 89 -46.08 8.67 11.30
CA ARG A 89 -45.25 9.84 10.92
C ARG A 89 -43.95 9.87 11.70
N THR A 90 -44.04 9.84 13.04
CA THR A 90 -42.87 9.90 13.92
C THR A 90 -41.92 8.72 13.69
N ALA A 91 -42.45 7.49 13.56
CA ALA A 91 -41.66 6.32 13.21
C ALA A 91 -40.99 6.43 11.81
N ARG A 92 -41.65 7.09 10.84
CA ARG A 92 -41.06 7.36 9.52
C ARG A 92 -39.95 8.41 9.59
N GLU A 93 -40.15 9.50 10.32
CA GLU A 93 -39.15 10.55 10.50
C GLU A 93 -37.90 10.02 11.19
N GLU A 94 -38.04 9.17 12.22
CA GLU A 94 -36.93 8.44 12.82
C GLU A 94 -36.22 7.51 11.81
N ALA A 95 -36.97 6.79 10.96
CA ALA A 95 -36.38 5.92 9.94
C ALA A 95 -35.62 6.68 8.85
N GLU A 96 -36.13 7.84 8.42
CA GLU A 96 -35.47 8.71 7.45
C GLU A 96 -34.21 9.37 8.05
N ALA A 97 -34.25 9.77 9.33
CA ALA A 97 -33.08 10.29 10.05
C ALA A 97 -31.96 9.22 10.18
N ARG A 98 -32.29 8.03 10.71
CA ARG A 98 -31.34 6.90 10.83
C ARG A 98 -30.76 6.48 9.47
N ARG A 99 -31.55 6.58 8.40
CA ARG A 99 -31.07 6.32 7.04
C ARG A 99 -30.07 7.38 6.57
N ALA A 100 -30.33 8.67 6.82
CA ALA A 100 -29.40 9.74 6.46
C ALA A 100 -28.05 9.61 7.22
N GLU A 101 -28.10 9.22 8.50
CA GLU A 101 -26.89 8.89 9.28
C GLU A 101 -26.10 7.72 8.66
N GLN A 102 -26.79 6.63 8.27
CA GLN A 102 -26.17 5.49 7.61
C GLN A 102 -25.57 5.82 6.24
N GLU A 103 -26.25 6.63 5.42
CA GLU A 103 -25.74 7.07 4.12
C GLU A 103 -24.51 7.99 4.30
N SER A 104 -24.50 8.85 5.32
CA SER A 104 -23.32 9.68 5.68
C SER A 104 -22.14 8.83 6.15
N ALA A 105 -22.37 7.86 7.04
CA ALA A 105 -21.33 6.94 7.52
C ALA A 105 -20.75 6.07 6.40
N ALA A 106 -21.61 5.59 5.49
CA ALA A 106 -21.19 4.82 4.32
C ALA A 106 -20.33 5.65 3.35
N ALA A 107 -20.64 6.94 3.17
CA ALA A 107 -19.84 7.85 2.37
C ALA A 107 -18.44 8.08 2.98
N ALA A 108 -18.36 8.32 4.30
CA ALA A 108 -17.09 8.49 5.01
C ALA A 108 -16.19 7.24 4.92
N LEU A 109 -16.75 6.05 5.12
CA LEU A 109 -16.03 4.77 4.97
C LEU A 109 -15.58 4.52 3.52
N ALA A 110 -16.32 4.99 2.53
CA ALA A 110 -15.92 4.91 1.13
C ALA A 110 -14.72 5.82 0.81
N GLU A 111 -14.69 7.04 1.36
CA GLU A 111 -13.55 7.96 1.22
C GLU A 111 -12.30 7.43 1.94
N GLU A 112 -12.43 6.93 3.18
CA GLU A 112 -11.33 6.33 3.93
C GLU A 112 -10.71 5.15 3.17
N ARG A 113 -11.56 4.20 2.71
CA ARG A 113 -11.16 3.07 1.87
C ARG A 113 -10.36 3.51 0.63
N ASP A 114 -10.81 4.57 -0.05
CA ASP A 114 -10.15 5.05 -1.27
C ASP A 114 -8.93 5.93 -0.97
N GLY A 115 -8.79 6.49 0.25
CA GLY A 115 -7.52 6.94 0.83
C GLY A 115 -6.53 5.78 1.00
N LEU A 116 -6.90 4.77 1.78
CA LEU A 116 -6.07 3.60 2.08
C LEU A 116 -5.60 2.87 0.80
N ARG A 117 -6.46 2.77 -0.23
CA ARG A 117 -6.08 2.24 -1.55
C ARG A 117 -4.98 3.06 -2.23
N ARG A 118 -5.09 4.40 -2.25
CA ARG A 118 -4.08 5.29 -2.82
C ARG A 118 -2.74 5.16 -2.09
N ASP A 119 -2.75 4.98 -0.78
CA ASP A 119 -1.53 4.80 0.01
C ASP A 119 -0.92 3.40 -0.13
N LEU A 120 -1.74 2.36 -0.24
CA LEU A 120 -1.30 1.01 -0.61
C LEU A 120 -0.61 0.99 -1.98
N GLU A 121 -1.17 1.68 -2.99
CA GLU A 121 -0.53 1.83 -4.30
C GLU A 121 0.82 2.56 -4.22
N LYS A 122 0.93 3.64 -3.43
CA LYS A 122 2.21 4.33 -3.20
C LYS A 122 3.25 3.38 -2.58
N ALA A 123 2.85 2.64 -1.55
CA ALA A 123 3.72 1.68 -0.86
C ALA A 123 4.18 0.55 -1.79
N GLN A 124 3.28 -0.01 -2.60
CA GLN A 124 3.62 -1.03 -3.61
C GLN A 124 4.60 -0.50 -4.66
N ARG A 125 4.40 0.73 -5.17
CA ARG A 125 5.32 1.37 -6.13
C ARG A 125 6.69 1.63 -5.50
N ALA A 126 6.74 2.05 -4.23
CA ALA A 126 7.98 2.26 -3.49
C ALA A 126 8.74 0.95 -3.23
N ALA A 127 8.05 -0.12 -2.81
CA ALA A 127 8.64 -1.45 -2.62
C ALA A 127 9.18 -2.02 -3.94
N ALA A 128 8.43 -1.91 -5.04
CA ALA A 128 8.89 -2.33 -6.37
C ALA A 128 10.08 -1.51 -6.89
N ALA A 129 10.20 -0.23 -6.50
CA ALA A 129 11.38 0.58 -6.80
C ALA A 129 12.60 0.17 -5.95
N TYR A 130 12.39 -0.13 -4.66
CA TYR A 130 13.45 -0.61 -3.76
C TYR A 130 14.04 -1.93 -4.21
N GLU A 131 13.21 -2.93 -4.53
CA GLU A 131 13.67 -4.25 -5.01
C GLU A 131 14.46 -4.12 -6.33
N ARG A 132 14.02 -3.27 -7.27
CA ARG A 132 14.80 -2.99 -8.51
C ARG A 132 16.17 -2.37 -8.22
N ILE A 133 16.28 -1.49 -7.22
CA ILE A 133 17.56 -0.88 -6.83
C ILE A 133 18.46 -1.93 -6.17
N LYS A 134 17.91 -2.73 -5.26
CA LYS A 134 18.58 -3.85 -4.58
C LYS A 134 19.13 -4.89 -5.57
N ASP A 135 18.30 -5.37 -6.50
CA ASP A 135 18.71 -6.29 -7.56
C ASP A 135 19.81 -5.69 -8.45
N ARG A 136 19.66 -4.40 -8.82
CA ARG A 136 20.65 -3.69 -9.64
C ARG A 136 21.98 -3.51 -8.92
N THR A 137 21.97 -3.19 -7.64
CA THR A 137 23.17 -3.06 -6.80
C THR A 137 23.86 -4.41 -6.62
N ALA A 138 23.13 -5.47 -6.26
CA ALA A 138 23.69 -6.82 -6.12
C ALA A 138 24.32 -7.32 -7.44
N GLY A 139 23.71 -7.01 -8.59
CA GLY A 139 24.30 -7.28 -9.91
C GLY A 139 25.60 -6.52 -10.15
N ILE A 140 25.65 -5.23 -9.82
CA ILE A 140 26.86 -4.40 -9.95
C ILE A 140 27.98 -4.88 -9.01
N GLU A 141 27.65 -5.25 -7.77
CA GLU A 141 28.59 -5.79 -6.79
C GLU A 141 29.19 -7.13 -7.26
N LEU A 142 28.36 -8.03 -7.78
CA LEU A 142 28.81 -9.30 -8.35
C LEU A 142 29.68 -9.08 -9.61
N GLU A 143 29.26 -8.22 -10.53
CA GLU A 143 30.08 -7.85 -11.70
C GLU A 143 31.42 -7.20 -11.29
N ALA A 144 31.45 -6.41 -10.22
CA ALA A 144 32.66 -5.79 -9.70
C ALA A 144 33.60 -6.84 -9.09
N HIS A 145 33.08 -7.75 -8.26
CA HIS A 145 33.86 -8.85 -7.68
C HIS A 145 34.42 -9.79 -8.75
N CYS A 146 33.62 -10.19 -9.75
CA CYS A 146 34.10 -11.05 -10.83
C CYS A 146 35.16 -10.37 -11.69
N ARG A 147 35.07 -9.05 -11.91
CA ARG A 147 36.11 -8.27 -12.61
C ARG A 147 37.38 -8.10 -11.77
N ALA A 148 37.26 -7.87 -10.47
CA ALA A 148 38.41 -7.80 -9.57
C ALA A 148 39.18 -9.13 -9.57
N GLN A 149 38.48 -10.26 -9.36
CA GLN A 149 39.08 -11.59 -9.42
C GLN A 149 39.77 -11.86 -10.76
N ALA A 150 39.11 -11.56 -11.89
CA ALA A 150 39.70 -11.77 -13.22
C ALA A 150 40.95 -10.90 -13.47
N VAL A 151 41.06 -9.72 -12.83
CA VAL A 151 42.27 -8.88 -12.89
C VAL A 151 43.36 -9.42 -11.97
N GLU A 152 43.02 -9.90 -10.77
CA GLU A 152 43.96 -10.54 -9.84
C GLU A 152 44.55 -11.83 -10.43
N ASP A 153 43.70 -12.72 -10.97
CA ASP A 153 44.12 -13.95 -11.65
C ASP A 153 45.04 -13.64 -12.85
N ALA A 154 44.68 -12.65 -13.66
CA ALA A 154 45.50 -12.22 -14.80
C ALA A 154 46.83 -11.56 -14.40
N ALA A 155 46.85 -10.84 -13.27
CA ALA A 155 48.06 -10.25 -12.71
C ALA A 155 48.98 -11.34 -12.13
N GLN A 156 48.43 -12.34 -11.43
CA GLN A 156 49.17 -13.48 -10.92
C GLN A 156 49.84 -14.27 -12.05
N ILE A 157 49.11 -14.54 -13.15
CA ILE A 157 49.65 -15.19 -14.35
C ILE A 157 50.79 -14.37 -14.99
N GLN A 158 50.70 -13.03 -14.98
CA GLN A 158 51.78 -12.16 -15.48
C GLN A 158 53.00 -12.17 -14.55
N VAL A 159 52.79 -12.13 -13.23
CA VAL A 159 53.85 -12.20 -12.22
C VAL A 159 54.60 -13.54 -12.30
N ASP A 160 53.91 -14.66 -12.47
CA ASP A 160 54.57 -15.97 -12.56
C ASP A 160 55.31 -16.19 -13.88
N LYS A 161 54.82 -15.62 -14.99
CA LYS A 161 55.60 -15.54 -16.25
C LYS A 161 56.86 -14.68 -16.08
N ALA A 162 56.74 -13.49 -15.49
CA ALA A 162 57.87 -12.61 -15.26
C ALA A 162 58.94 -13.24 -14.36
N LYS A 163 58.55 -14.01 -13.34
CA LYS A 163 59.48 -14.84 -12.55
C LYS A 163 60.21 -15.86 -13.44
N GLN A 164 59.48 -16.64 -14.23
CA GLN A 164 60.07 -17.66 -15.12
C GLN A 164 61.02 -17.06 -16.17
N GLU A 165 60.70 -15.88 -16.70
CA GLU A 165 61.56 -15.14 -17.63
C GLU A 165 62.84 -14.64 -16.95
N VAL A 166 62.74 -14.10 -15.72
CA VAL A 166 63.89 -13.67 -14.91
C VAL A 166 64.76 -14.86 -14.48
N GLU A 167 64.17 -15.99 -14.10
CA GLU A 167 64.88 -17.24 -13.76
C GLU A 167 65.65 -17.78 -14.97
N GLN A 168 65.01 -17.86 -16.14
CA GLN A 168 65.67 -18.28 -17.39
C GLN A 168 66.80 -17.32 -17.80
N TRP A 169 66.59 -16.01 -17.65
CA TRP A 169 67.61 -15.01 -17.94
C TRP A 169 68.78 -15.10 -16.96
N ALA A 170 68.54 -15.29 -15.66
CA ALA A 170 69.58 -15.46 -14.65
C ALA A 170 70.43 -16.72 -14.90
N VAL A 171 69.79 -17.86 -15.21
CA VAL A 171 70.49 -19.09 -15.59
C VAL A 171 71.34 -18.89 -16.85
N LYS A 172 70.81 -18.18 -17.86
CA LYS A 172 71.59 -17.85 -19.06
C LYS A 172 72.78 -16.95 -18.74
N VAL A 173 72.59 -15.85 -18.02
CA VAL A 173 73.67 -14.92 -17.66
C VAL A 173 74.76 -15.60 -16.84
N GLN A 174 74.39 -16.53 -15.95
CA GLN A 174 75.37 -17.35 -15.23
C GLN A 174 76.16 -18.25 -16.19
N ALA A 175 75.50 -18.94 -17.13
CA ALA A 175 76.18 -19.78 -18.11
C ALA A 175 77.10 -18.98 -19.05
N ASP A 176 76.63 -17.83 -19.56
CA ASP A 176 77.42 -16.91 -20.39
C ASP A 176 78.65 -16.38 -19.61
N TYR A 177 78.51 -16.11 -18.30
CA TYR A 177 79.61 -15.69 -17.43
C TYR A 177 80.62 -16.81 -17.13
N ASP A 178 80.16 -18.01 -16.78
CA ASP A 178 81.07 -19.15 -16.52
C ASP A 178 81.79 -19.62 -17.80
N GLN A 179 81.15 -19.49 -18.97
CA GLN A 179 81.80 -19.66 -20.27
C GLN A 179 82.89 -18.59 -20.50
N MET A 180 82.55 -17.29 -20.38
CA MET A 180 83.51 -16.18 -20.53
C MET A 180 84.70 -16.31 -19.57
N ARG A 181 84.45 -16.72 -18.32
CA ARG A 181 85.48 -17.00 -17.31
C ARG A 181 86.38 -18.17 -17.72
N THR A 182 85.81 -19.21 -18.34
CA THR A 182 86.56 -20.37 -18.85
C THR A 182 87.44 -19.99 -20.04
N ASP A 183 86.91 -19.19 -20.98
CA ASP A 183 87.66 -18.69 -22.15
C ASP A 183 88.79 -17.74 -21.74
N ILE A 184 88.56 -16.89 -20.73
CA ILE A 184 89.62 -16.05 -20.13
C ILE A 184 90.68 -16.92 -19.46
N ALA A 185 90.30 -17.94 -18.69
CA ALA A 185 91.25 -18.85 -18.06
C ALA A 185 92.09 -19.63 -19.09
N ALA A 186 91.47 -20.12 -20.16
CA ALA A 186 92.16 -20.74 -21.30
C ALA A 186 93.12 -19.77 -22.00
N THR A 187 92.69 -18.51 -22.21
CA THR A 187 93.52 -17.46 -22.83
C THR A 187 94.73 -17.11 -21.96
N ILE A 188 94.56 -16.97 -20.63
CA ILE A 188 95.64 -16.74 -19.67
C ILE A 188 96.59 -17.94 -19.65
N SER A 189 96.08 -19.17 -19.66
CA SER A 189 96.90 -20.39 -19.71
C SER A 189 97.70 -20.50 -21.01
N HIS A 190 97.11 -20.12 -22.15
CA HIS A 190 97.79 -20.11 -23.44
C HIS A 190 98.89 -19.05 -23.49
N ALA A 191 98.58 -17.81 -23.09
CA ALA A 191 99.56 -16.73 -23.01
C ALA A 191 100.72 -17.06 -22.06
N SER A 192 100.43 -17.68 -20.91
CA SER A 192 101.44 -18.17 -19.97
C SER A 192 102.31 -19.28 -20.58
N GLY A 193 101.70 -20.20 -21.35
CA GLY A 193 102.41 -21.27 -22.06
C GLY A 193 103.34 -20.76 -23.16
N GLU A 194 102.93 -19.73 -23.90
CA GLU A 194 103.79 -19.08 -24.90
C GLU A 194 104.86 -18.19 -24.27
N LEU A 195 104.58 -17.48 -23.17
CA LEU A 195 105.62 -16.81 -22.38
C LEU A 195 106.66 -17.81 -21.85
N GLU A 196 106.22 -19.00 -21.39
CA GLU A 196 107.12 -20.08 -20.99
C GLU A 196 107.90 -20.69 -22.17
N ARG A 197 107.35 -20.64 -23.39
CA ARG A 197 108.02 -21.05 -24.63
C ARG A 197 109.11 -20.04 -25.01
N VAL A 198 108.80 -18.74 -24.95
CA VAL A 198 109.75 -17.63 -25.15
C VAL A 198 110.84 -17.67 -24.08
N ARG A 199 110.50 -17.90 -22.80
CA ARG A 199 111.48 -18.04 -21.70
C ARG A 199 112.47 -19.19 -21.97
N ARG A 200 111.98 -20.36 -22.39
CA ARG A 200 112.85 -21.50 -22.75
C ARG A 200 113.70 -21.24 -23.99
N SER A 201 113.15 -20.56 -25.01
CA SER A 201 113.91 -20.15 -26.20
C SER A 201 115.03 -19.16 -25.83
N MET A 202 114.74 -18.16 -24.99
CA MET A 202 115.73 -17.19 -24.51
C MET A 202 116.80 -17.86 -23.64
N ALA A 203 116.44 -18.82 -22.78
CA ALA A 203 117.39 -19.63 -22.03
C ALA A 203 118.29 -20.49 -22.95
N GLN A 204 117.73 -21.07 -24.02
CA GLN A 204 118.52 -21.78 -25.04
C GLN A 204 119.49 -20.83 -25.75
N ILE A 205 119.05 -19.64 -26.14
CA ILE A 205 119.90 -18.59 -26.73
C ILE A 205 121.03 -18.20 -25.77
N LEU A 206 120.74 -18.00 -24.48
CA LEU A 206 121.77 -17.73 -23.47
C LEU A 206 122.80 -18.86 -23.39
N THR A 207 122.37 -20.13 -23.33
CA THR A 207 123.32 -21.27 -23.33
C THR A 207 124.10 -21.40 -24.64
N GLN A 208 123.56 -20.94 -25.77
CA GLN A 208 124.30 -20.85 -27.04
C GLN A 208 125.31 -19.70 -27.03
N PHE A 209 125.02 -18.58 -26.36
CA PHE A 209 125.99 -17.52 -26.09
C PHE A 209 127.09 -18.03 -25.15
N ASP A 210 126.77 -18.70 -24.04
CA ASP A 210 127.76 -19.30 -23.14
C ASP A 210 128.68 -20.30 -23.89
N GLN A 211 128.11 -21.10 -24.78
CA GLN A 211 128.88 -22.00 -25.66
C GLN A 211 129.74 -21.22 -26.66
N ARG A 212 129.24 -20.16 -27.29
CA ARG A 212 130.02 -19.31 -28.22
C ARG A 212 131.12 -18.54 -27.51
N ASP A 213 130.89 -18.09 -26.28
CA ASP A 213 131.90 -17.49 -25.41
C ASP A 213 132.97 -18.51 -25.00
N GLY A 214 132.57 -19.76 -24.77
CA GLY A 214 133.48 -20.89 -24.56
C GLY A 214 134.32 -21.19 -25.80
N ASP A 215 133.69 -21.31 -26.98
CA ASP A 215 134.36 -21.49 -28.27
C ASP A 215 135.32 -20.32 -28.56
N LEU A 216 134.93 -19.08 -28.25
CA LEU A 216 135.73 -17.88 -28.45
C LEU A 216 136.91 -17.83 -27.46
N LYS A 217 136.72 -18.19 -26.20
CA LYS A 217 137.81 -18.35 -25.22
C LYS A 217 138.77 -19.46 -25.64
N ALA A 218 138.28 -20.57 -26.15
CA ALA A 218 139.11 -21.65 -26.70
C ALA A 218 139.86 -21.24 -27.99
N LEU A 219 139.26 -20.40 -28.84
CA LEU A 219 139.94 -19.79 -29.99
C LEU A 219 141.00 -18.78 -29.55
N LEU A 220 140.71 -17.94 -28.54
CA LEU A 220 141.68 -17.00 -27.98
C LEU A 220 142.86 -17.74 -27.34
N GLN A 221 142.61 -18.79 -26.54
CA GLN A 221 143.68 -19.67 -26.03
C GLN A 221 144.48 -20.31 -27.16
N ARG A 222 143.84 -20.80 -28.24
CA ARG A 222 144.56 -21.31 -29.43
C ARG A 222 145.35 -20.22 -30.17
N CYS A 223 144.93 -18.96 -30.11
CA CYS A 223 145.73 -17.83 -30.61
C CYS A 223 146.88 -17.47 -29.67
N GLU A 224 146.71 -17.60 -28.35
CA GLU A 224 147.79 -17.46 -27.34
C GLU A 224 148.77 -18.65 -27.37
N GLU A 225 148.34 -19.84 -27.81
CA GLU A 225 149.19 -21.01 -28.06
C GLU A 225 149.90 -20.92 -29.43
N ALA A 226 149.25 -20.31 -30.44
CA ALA A 226 149.86 -20.04 -31.75
C ALA A 226 150.82 -18.85 -31.72
N MET A 227 150.61 -17.88 -30.82
CA MET A 227 151.63 -16.88 -30.46
C MET A 227 152.65 -17.52 -29.52
N GLY A 228 153.75 -18.01 -30.12
CA GLY A 228 154.88 -18.56 -29.39
C GLY A 228 155.43 -17.64 -28.27
N PRO A 229 156.26 -18.19 -27.38
CA PRO A 229 156.49 -17.66 -26.04
C PRO A 229 156.97 -16.21 -25.99
N ARG A 230 156.63 -15.56 -24.87
CA ARG A 230 157.04 -14.21 -24.49
C ARG A 230 158.50 -13.95 -24.88
N MET A 231 158.71 -12.99 -25.80
CA MET A 231 160.03 -12.63 -26.30
C MET A 231 160.93 -12.18 -25.13
N PRO A 232 162.20 -12.62 -25.04
CA PRO A 232 163.07 -12.26 -23.92
C PRO A 232 163.37 -10.76 -23.86
N ASP A 233 163.59 -10.22 -22.65
CA ASP A 233 164.07 -8.86 -22.45
C ASP A 233 165.44 -8.65 -23.15
N PRO A 234 165.57 -7.69 -24.09
CA PRO A 234 166.86 -7.32 -24.63
C PRO A 234 167.61 -6.43 -23.63
N LEU A 235 168.60 -7.05 -22.97
CA LEU A 235 169.74 -6.51 -22.21
C LEU A 235 169.79 -5.00 -21.90
N PRO A 236 170.04 -4.59 -20.63
CA PRO A 236 170.42 -3.22 -20.34
C PRO A 236 171.81 -2.91 -20.92
N LEU A 237 171.97 -1.67 -21.41
CA LEU A 237 173.26 -1.07 -21.73
C LEU A 237 173.37 0.28 -21.00
N GLU A 238 174.25 0.35 -20.02
CA GLU A 238 174.70 1.60 -19.41
C GLU A 238 175.87 2.23 -20.20
N GLU A 239 176.23 3.46 -19.83
CA GLU A 239 177.35 4.32 -20.28
C GLU A 239 177.08 5.40 -21.36
N LYS A 240 176.44 6.52 -20.99
CA LYS A 240 177.15 7.74 -20.50
C LYS A 240 176.22 8.94 -20.25
#